data_AF-A0AB73PLM6-F1
#
_entry.id   AF-A0AB73PLM6-F1
#
_cell.length_a   1.000
_cell.length_b   1.000
_cell.length_c   1.000
_cell.angle_alpha   90.00
_cell.angle_beta   90.00
_cell.angle_gamma   90.00
#
_symmetry.space_group_name_H-M   'P 1'
#
loop_
_entity.id
_entity.type
_entity.pdbx_description
1 polymer ?
#
loop_
_entity_poly.entity_id
_entity_poly.type
_entity_poly.pdbx_seq_one_letter_code
_entity_poly.pdbx_strand_id
1 'polypeptide(L)' 'MVEATDTKQLALARIQLIADISQAAQCNTSEFLIAMALISDLAKQVVSGCDSEDMFYCAEEQERH' A
#
# COMPACT_ATOMS: atom_id res chain seq x y z
N MET A 1 21.64 2.80 -12.90
CA MET A 1 20.78 1.76 -12.31
C MET A 1 20.48 1.96 -10.82
N VAL A 2 21.09 2.93 -10.12
CA VAL A 2 20.90 3.15 -8.66
C VAL A 2 19.66 4.01 -8.32
N GLU A 3 19.26 4.95 -9.19
CA GLU A 3 18.14 5.86 -8.89
C GLU A 3 16.76 5.19 -8.80
N ALA A 4 16.51 4.14 -9.60
CA ALA A 4 15.19 3.48 -9.62
C ALA A 4 14.95 2.59 -8.38
N THR A 5 16.02 2.12 -7.73
CA THR A 5 15.93 1.37 -6.47
C THR A 5 15.65 2.31 -5.29
N ASP A 6 16.23 3.50 -5.30
CA ASP A 6 16.06 4.49 -4.23
C ASP A 6 14.63 5.06 -4.20
N THR A 7 14.01 5.27 -5.37
CA THR A 7 12.64 5.77 -5.46
C THR A 7 11.60 4.76 -4.98
N LYS A 8 11.79 3.46 -5.27
CA LYS A 8 10.92 2.38 -4.75
C LYS A 8 11.04 2.22 -3.24
N GLN A 9 12.27 2.23 -2.71
CA GLN A 9 12.54 2.18 -1.26
C GLN A 9 11.87 3.35 -0.54
N LEU A 10 11.97 4.55 -1.10
CA LEU A 10 11.33 5.75 -0.55
C LEU A 10 9.80 5.65 -0.56
N ALA A 11 9.20 5.13 -1.63
CA ALA A 11 7.76 4.93 -1.71
C ALA A 11 7.27 3.91 -0.67
N LEU A 12 7.97 2.79 -0.51
CA LEU A 12 7.66 1.78 0.51
C LEU A 12 7.78 2.34 1.93
N ALA A 13 8.83 3.11 2.22
CA ALA A 13 9.00 3.76 3.53
C ALA A 13 7.85 4.73 3.85
N ARG A 14 7.35 5.46 2.84
CA ARG A 14 6.19 6.35 3.00
C ARG A 14 4.88 5.58 3.23
N ILE A 15 4.68 4.47 2.53
CA ILE A 15 3.52 3.59 2.74
C ILE A 15 3.52 3.08 4.19
N GLN A 16 4.65 2.57 4.67
CA GLN A 16 4.79 2.09 6.05
C GLN A 16 4.48 3.19 7.06
N LEU A 17 5.05 4.38 6.87
CA LEU A 17 4.82 5.52 7.76
C LEU A 17 3.33 5.91 7.84
N ILE A 18 2.64 5.96 6.71
CA ILE A 18 1.21 6.30 6.69
C ILE A 18 0.40 5.23 7.43
N ALA A 19 0.70 3.94 7.21
CA ALA A 19 0.02 2.85 7.89
C ALA A 19 0.22 2.91 9.42
N ASP A 20 1.45 3.13 9.87
CA ASP A 20 1.79 3.21 11.29
C ASP A 20 1.09 4.40 11.97
N ILE A 21 1.10 5.58 11.31
CA ILE A 21 0.43 6.77 11.83
C ILE A 21 -1.08 6.56 11.87
N SER A 22 -1.68 6.02 10.81
CA SER A 22 -3.14 5.80 10.76
C SER A 22 -3.61 4.83 11.85
N GLN A 23 -2.81 3.81 12.15
CA GLN A 23 -3.09 2.89 13.25
C GLN A 23 -2.92 3.58 14.61
N ALA A 24 -1.80 4.27 14.84
CA ALA A 24 -1.50 4.93 16.11
C ALA A 24 -2.48 6.07 16.44
N ALA A 25 -2.90 6.82 15.43
CA ALA A 25 -3.89 7.88 15.55
C ALA A 25 -5.33 7.36 15.73
N GLN A 26 -5.55 6.04 15.60
CA GLN A 26 -6.88 5.41 15.64
C GLN A 26 -7.86 6.10 14.68
N CYS A 27 -7.41 6.31 13.44
CA CYS A 27 -8.20 6.99 12.42
C CYS A 27 -9.62 6.40 12.33
N ASN A 28 -10.61 7.28 12.30
CA ASN A 28 -11.98 6.86 12.02
C ASN A 28 -12.11 6.43 10.55
N THR A 29 -13.23 5.81 10.19
CA THR A 29 -13.44 5.26 8.84
C THR A 29 -13.17 6.27 7.72
N SER A 30 -13.58 7.54 7.88
CA SER A 30 -13.36 8.56 6.85
C SER A 30 -11.87 8.91 6.69
N GLU A 31 -11.15 9.02 7.80
CA GLU A 31 -9.70 9.29 7.80
C GLU A 31 -8.92 8.09 7.24
N PHE A 32 -9.37 6.88 7.55
CA PHE A 32 -8.77 5.65 7.05
C PHE A 32 -8.90 5.53 5.54
N LEU A 33 -10.05 5.91 4.96
CA LEU A 33 -10.23 5.93 3.50
C LEU A 33 -9.26 6.91 2.83
N ILE A 34 -9.01 8.06 3.44
CA ILE A 34 -8.01 9.03 2.94
C ILE A 34 -6.61 8.42 3.00
N ALA A 35 -6.23 7.78 4.12
CA ALA A 35 -4.95 7.12 4.25
C ALA A 35 -4.76 6.00 3.21
N MET A 36 -5.79 5.19 2.96
CA MET A 36 -5.75 4.12 1.97
C MET A 36 -5.66 4.66 0.54
N ALA A 37 -6.31 5.80 0.23
CA ALA A 37 -6.14 6.46 -1.06
C ALA A 37 -4.68 6.92 -1.28
N LEU A 38 -4.07 7.53 -0.26
CA LEU A 38 -2.66 7.95 -0.30
C LEU A 38 -1.71 6.76 -0.46
N ILE A 39 -1.94 5.67 0.27
CA ILE A 39 -1.16 4.43 0.13
C ILE A 39 -1.30 3.86 -1.27
N SER A 40 -2.52 3.84 -1.84
CA SER A 40 -2.77 3.31 -3.19
C SER A 40 -2.01 4.10 -4.26
N ASP A 41 -1.94 5.42 -4.13
CA ASP A 41 -1.19 6.27 -5.06
C ASP A 41 0.33 6.09 -4.95
N LEU A 42 0.85 5.86 -3.75
CA LEU A 42 2.26 5.49 -3.55
C LEU A 42 2.56 4.08 -4.07
N ALA A 43 1.65 3.13 -3.88
CA ALA A 43 1.82 1.76 -4.32
C ALA A 43 1.94 1.66 -5.85
N LYS A 44 1.20 2.46 -6.62
CA LYS A 44 1.31 2.53 -8.09
C LYS A 44 2.76 2.78 -8.55
N GLN A 45 3.52 3.60 -7.82
CA GLN A 45 4.92 3.92 -8.16
C GLN A 45 5.86 2.72 -7.95
N VAL A 46 5.50 1.81 -7.05
CA VAL A 46 6.24 0.58 -6.76
C VAL A 46 5.82 -0.55 -7.71
N VAL A 47 4.51 -0.68 -7.95
CA VAL A 47 3.89 -1.76 -8.73
C VAL A 47 4.05 -1.58 -10.23
N SER A 48 4.11 -0.34 -10.77
CA SER A 48 4.24 -0.09 -12.23
C SER A 48 5.55 -0.57 -12.87
N GLY A 49 6.47 -1.17 -12.09
CA GLY A 49 7.67 -1.84 -12.60
C GLY A 49 7.65 -3.37 -12.42
N CYS A 50 6.51 -3.95 -12.05
CA CYS A 50 6.27 -5.38 -11.98
C CYS A 50 5.14 -5.68 -12.96
N ASP A 51 5.38 -6.52 -13.96
CA ASP A 51 4.33 -6.92 -14.90
C ASP A 51 3.09 -7.39 -14.12
N SER A 52 1.98 -6.75 -14.44
CA SER A 52 0.75 -6.62 -13.64
C SER A 52 -0.10 -7.90 -13.56
N GLU A 53 0.50 -9.08 -13.57
CA GLU A 53 -0.22 -10.36 -13.72
C GLU A 53 -0.35 -11.16 -12.40
N ASP A 54 0.49 -10.92 -11.38
CA ASP A 54 0.57 -11.81 -10.20
C ASP A 54 -0.03 -11.25 -8.89
N MET A 55 -0.56 -10.02 -8.88
CA MET A 55 -1.15 -9.44 -7.66
C MET A 55 -2.63 -9.79 -7.51
N PHE A 56 -2.96 -11.08 -7.57
CA PHE A 56 -4.28 -11.54 -7.17
C PHE A 56 -4.41 -11.43 -5.65
N TYR A 57 -5.39 -10.63 -5.22
CA TYR A 57 -5.85 -10.58 -3.85
C TYR A 57 -6.49 -11.94 -3.52
N CYS A 58 -5.76 -12.83 -2.85
CA CYS A 58 -6.37 -13.99 -2.20
C CYS A 58 -7.19 -13.50 -1.00
N ALA A 59 -8.39 -12.98 -1.28
CA ALA A 59 -9.45 -13.02 -0.30
C ALA A 59 -9.78 -14.50 -0.13
N GLU A 60 -9.18 -15.14 0.88
CA GLU A 60 -9.62 -16.44 1.33
C GLU A 60 -11.11 -16.31 1.65
N GLU A 61 -11.95 -16.87 0.78
CA GLU A 61 -13.36 -17.06 1.02
C GLU A 61 -13.49 -17.95 2.24
N GLN A 62 -13.64 -17.32 3.40
CA GLN A 62 -14.03 -17.98 4.64
C GLN A 62 -15.52 -18.33 4.55
N GLU A 63 -15.88 -19.15 3.56
CA GLU A 63 -17.20 -19.77 3.47
C GLU A 63 -17.22 -20.99 4.39
N ARG A 64 -17.90 -20.77 5.51
CA ARG A 64 -18.34 -21.76 6.49
C ARG A 64 -18.93 -23.00 5.82
N HIS A 65 -18.44 -24.18 6.18
CA HIS A 65 -19.22 -25.41 6.23
C HIS A 65 -18.91 -26.22 7.48
#